data_AF-A0A380E3Y3-F1
#
_entry.id   AF-A0A380E3Y3-F1
#
_cell.length_a   1.000
_cell.length_b   1.000
_cell.length_c   1.000
_cell.angle_alpha   90.00
_cell.angle_beta   90.00
_cell.angle_gamma   90.00
#
_symmetry.space_group_name_H-M   'P 1'
#
loop_
_entity.id
_entity.type
_entity.pdbx_description
1 polymer ?
#
loop_
_entity_poly.entity_id
_entity_poly.type
_entity_poly.pdbx_seq_one_letter_code
_entity_poly.pdbx_strand_id
1 'polypeptide(L)' 'MCGFLTEMVANNDGIEAIICGIGINLTQQLEDFDESIRHRATSIQLHDKNKLDRYQFLERLLQEIEKKI' A
#
# COMPACT_ATOMS: atom_id res chain seq x y z
N MET A 1 -1.92 5.59 -5.31
CA MET A 1 -2.77 5.52 -4.09
C MET A 1 -3.01 4.06 -3.70
N CYS A 2 -3.42 3.77 -2.46
CA CYS A 2 -3.39 2.42 -1.87
C CYS A 2 -4.76 1.83 -1.51
N GLY A 3 -4.82 0.51 -1.44
CA GLY A 3 -5.84 -0.24 -0.70
C GLY A 3 -5.16 -1.04 0.41
N PHE A 4 -5.84 -1.21 1.54
CA PHE A 4 -5.37 -2.05 2.63
C PHE A 4 -6.51 -2.88 3.20
N LEU A 5 -6.18 -4.09 3.67
CA LEU A 5 -7.09 -5.03 4.29
C LEU A 5 -6.43 -5.56 5.56
N THR A 6 -7.19 -5.66 6.65
CA THR A 6 -6.72 -6.25 7.89
C THR A 6 -7.58 -7.46 8.21
N GLU A 7 -6.94 -8.61 8.28
CA GLU A 7 -7.53 -9.89 8.64
C GLU A 7 -6.97 -10.35 9.98
N MET A 8 -7.73 -11.17 10.69
CA MET A 8 -7.39 -11.65 12.02
C MET A 8 -7.53 -13.17 12.06
N VAL A 9 -6.56 -13.82 12.69
CA VAL A 9 -6.64 -15.22 13.10
C VAL A 9 -6.82 -15.21 14.61
N ALA A 10 -7.97 -15.70 15.08
CA ALA A 10 -8.32 -15.71 16.50
C ALA A 10 -9.10 -16.98 16.86
N ASN A 11 -8.98 -17.39 18.12
CA ASN A 11 -9.77 -18.46 18.72
C ASN A 11 -10.48 -17.92 19.99
N ASN A 12 -11.16 -18.81 20.73
CA ASN A 12 -11.90 -18.42 21.93
C ASN A 12 -11.01 -17.83 23.05
N ASP A 13 -9.71 -18.13 23.04
CA ASP A 13 -8.74 -17.70 24.05
C ASP A 13 -8.02 -16.40 23.67
N GLY A 14 -8.18 -15.93 22.42
CA GLY A 14 -7.66 -14.64 21.98
C GLY A 14 -7.25 -14.57 20.51
N ILE A 15 -6.53 -13.49 20.19
CA ILE A 15 -6.00 -13.22 18.85
C ILE A 15 -4.62 -13.87 18.73
N GLU A 16 -4.43 -14.71 17.72
CA GLU A 16 -3.15 -15.35 17.41
C GLU A 16 -2.32 -14.49 16.46
N ALA A 17 -2.95 -13.90 15.45
CA ALA A 17 -2.27 -13.05 14.48
C ALA A 17 -3.19 -11.98 13.89
N ILE A 18 -2.59 -10.85 13.51
CA ILE A 18 -3.17 -9.85 12.63
C ILE A 18 -2.38 -9.87 11.33
N ILE A 19 -3.07 -10.05 10.21
CA ILE A 19 -2.48 -10.03 8.87
C ILE A 19 -2.97 -8.76 8.18
N CYS A 20 -2.05 -7.86 7.83
CA CYS A 20 -2.36 -6.63 7.11
C CYS A 20 -1.87 -6.74 5.66
N GLY A 21 -2.78 -6.89 4.71
CA GLY A 21 -2.50 -6.83 3.28
C GLY A 21 -2.51 -5.39 2.80
N ILE A 22 -1.36 -4.87 2.34
CA ILE A 22 -1.23 -3.48 1.88
C ILE A 22 -0.81 -3.47 0.41
N GLY A 23 -1.68 -2.94 -0.46
CA GLY A 23 -1.42 -2.73 -1.88
C GLY A 23 -1.26 -1.25 -2.19
N ILE A 24 -0.09 -0.83 -2.68
CA ILE A 24 0.19 0.58 -2.99
C ILE A 24 0.67 0.72 -4.43
N ASN A 25 -0.02 1.56 -5.21
CA ASN A 25 0.42 1.93 -6.55
C ASN A 25 1.56 2.95 -6.44
N LEU A 26 2.78 2.52 -6.74
CA LEU A 26 4.00 3.33 -6.64
C LEU A 26 4.31 4.06 -7.95
N THR A 27 4.59 3.33 -9.03
CA THR A 27 5.20 3.89 -10.26
C THR A 27 4.37 3.72 -11.53
N GLN A 28 3.17 3.15 -11.43
CA GLN A 28 2.28 2.93 -12.58
C GLN A 28 1.95 4.25 -13.28
N GLN A 29 2.09 4.29 -14.60
CA GLN A 29 1.56 5.37 -15.42
C GLN A 29 0.06 5.16 -15.68
N LEU A 30 -0.61 6.16 -16.26
CA LEU A 30 -2.05 6.05 -16.53
C LEU A 30 -2.35 4.88 -17.48
N GLU A 31 -1.47 4.62 -18.44
CA GLU A 31 -1.63 3.56 -19.44
C GLU A 31 -1.50 2.15 -18.85
N ASP A 32 -0.78 2.02 -17.72
CA ASP A 32 -0.59 0.74 -17.01
C ASP A 32 -1.86 0.27 -16.29
N PHE A 33 -2.82 1.18 -16.05
CA PHE A 33 -4.12 0.83 -15.50
C PHE A 33 -5.08 0.38 -16.60
N ASP A 34 -5.81 -0.71 -16.33
CA ASP A 34 -6.92 -1.15 -17.15
C ASP A 34 -7.93 0.00 -17.33
N GLU A 35 -8.49 0.13 -18.54
CA GLU A 35 -9.39 1.23 -18.90
C GLU A 35 -10.59 1.35 -17.95
N SER A 36 -11.09 0.22 -17.44
CA SER A 36 -12.21 0.17 -16.51
C SER A 36 -11.94 0.91 -15.20
N ILE A 37 -10.69 0.96 -14.76
CA ILE A 37 -10.29 1.57 -13.47
C ILE A 37 -9.43 2.81 -13.63
N ARG A 38 -8.88 3.09 -14.82
CA ARG A 38 -7.93 4.19 -15.08
C ARG A 38 -8.43 5.56 -14.59
N HIS A 39 -9.74 5.82 -14.69
CA HIS A 39 -10.35 7.08 -14.24
C HIS A 39 -10.48 7.21 -12.71
N ARG A 40 -10.31 6.12 -11.95
CA ARG A 40 -10.39 6.08 -10.48
C ARG A 40 -9.07 5.68 -9.82
N ALA A 41 -8.08 5.25 -10.61
CA ALA A 41 -6.78 4.81 -10.13
C ALA A 41 -5.70 5.87 -10.36
N THR A 42 -4.71 5.90 -9.46
CA THR A 42 -3.52 6.74 -9.60
C THR A 42 -2.34 6.10 -8.85
N SER A 43 -1.11 6.56 -9.09
CA SER A 43 0.12 6.10 -8.45
C SER A 43 0.87 7.27 -7.81
N ILE A 44 1.82 7.01 -6.91
CA ILE A 44 2.59 8.08 -6.26
C ILE A 44 3.45 8.84 -7.28
N GLN A 45 4.06 8.12 -8.23
CA GLN A 45 4.92 8.71 -9.25
C GLN A 45 4.20 9.73 -10.15
N LEU A 46 2.89 9.59 -10.36
CA LEU A 46 2.10 10.56 -11.13
C LEU A 46 1.96 11.92 -10.41
N HIS A 47 2.18 11.96 -9.09
CA HIS A 47 2.10 13.18 -8.27
C HIS A 47 3.47 13.67 -7.77
N ASP A 48 4.53 12.89 -7.98
CA ASP A 48 5.89 13.24 -7.61
C ASP A 48 6.68 13.68 -8.85
N LYS A 49 7.36 14.83 -8.75
CA LYS A 49 8.23 15.33 -9.81
C LYS A 49 9.56 14.59 -9.86
N ASN A 50 9.94 13.95 -8.76
CA ASN A 50 11.16 13.15 -8.67
C ASN A 50 10.86 11.68 -8.94
N LYS A 51 11.88 10.95 -9.37
CA LYS A 51 11.79 9.49 -9.50
C LYS A 51 11.66 8.88 -8.11
N LEU A 52 10.61 8.08 -7.91
CA LEU A 52 10.37 7.41 -6.64
C LEU A 52 11.35 6.24 -6.44
N ASP A 53 12.04 6.24 -5.30
CA ASP A 53 12.85 5.13 -4.85
C ASP A 53 11.99 4.17 -4.00
N ARG A 54 11.85 2.93 -4.48
CA ARG A 54 11.02 1.91 -3.81
C ARG A 54 11.58 1.47 -2.45
N TYR A 55 12.90 1.52 -2.27
CA TYR A 55 13.54 1.12 -1.01
C TYR A 55 13.37 2.20 0.04
N GLN A 56 13.59 3.47 -0.33
CA GLN A 56 13.32 4.59 0.58
C GLN A 56 11.84 4.67 0.97
N PHE A 57 10.94 4.42 0.01
CA PHE A 57 9.52 4.34 0.29
C PHE A 57 9.19 3.20 1.27
N LEU A 58 9.74 2.00 1.04
CA LEU A 58 9.52 0.85 1.91
C LEU A 58 10.05 1.10 3.33
N GLU A 59 11.25 1.65 3.47
CA GLU A 59 11.83 2.02 4.76
C GLU A 59 10.89 2.96 5.52
N ARG A 60 10.41 4.02 4.85
CA ARG A 60 9.48 4.97 5.46
C ARG A 60 8.14 4.34 5.81
N LEU A 61 7.63 3.45 4.95
CA LEU A 61 6.38 2.72 5.18
C LEU A 61 6.47 1.85 6.44
N LEU A 62 7.55 1.06 6.57
CA LEU A 62 7.76 0.18 7.72
C LEU A 62 7.92 0.98 9.01
N GLN A 63 8.69 2.07 9.00
CA GLN A 63 8.82 2.97 10.15
C GLN A 63 7.48 3.55 10.61
N GLU A 64 6.63 3.99 9.68
CA GLU A 64 5.33 4.55 10.03
C GLU A 64 4.33 3.47 10.48
N ILE A 65 4.43 2.24 9.97
CA ILE A 65 3.66 1.11 10.48
C ILE A 65 4.08 0.80 11.91
N GLU A 66 5.38 0.62 12.17
CA GLU A 66 5.91 0.31 13.50
C GLU A 66 5.56 1.39 14.53
N LYS A 67 5.60 2.67 14.14
CA LYS A 67 5.20 3.79 15.00
C LYS A 67 3.71 3.78 15.38
N LYS A 68 2.87 3.14 14.58
CA LYS A 68 1.40 3.14 14.72
C LYS A 68 0.85 1.85 15.32
N ILE A 69 1.69 0.82 15.43
CA ILE A 69 1.43 -0.39 16.22
C ILE A 69 1.73 -0.07 17.69
#